data_AF-A0A378VWS4-F1
#
_entry.id   AF-A0A378VWS4-F1
#
_cell.length_a   1.000
_cell.length_b   1.000
_cell.length_c   1.000
_cell.angle_alpha   90.00
_cell.angle_beta   90.00
_cell.angle_gamma   90.00
#
_symmetry.space_group_name_H-M   'P 1'
#
loop_
_entity.id
_entity.type
_entity.pdbx_description
1 polymer ?
#
loop_
_entity_poly.entity_id
_entity_poly.type
_entity_poly.pdbx_seq_one_letter_code
_entity_poly.pdbx_strand_id
1 'polypeptide(L)'
;MLHTLYQQNVRANTQFFVEWTAQDLIRDENGDVVGVTAMEMETGEVYIFHAKAVMFATGGGGRIYASSTNAYMNTGDGLGICARAGIPLEDMEFWQFHPTGVAGAGVLITEGVRGEGGILLNADGERFMERYAPTVKDLASRDVVSRAMAMEIYEGRGCGKTKTTSY
;
A
#
# COMPACT_ATOMS: atom_id res chain seq x y z
N MET A 1 0.96 14.25 -10.94
CA MET A 1 -0.06 13.33 -11.47
C MET A 1 -1.40 13.46 -10.74
N LEU A 2 -1.50 13.22 -9.43
CA LEU A 2 -2.77 13.30 -8.69
C LEU A 2 -3.49 14.64 -8.85
N HIS A 3 -2.81 15.77 -8.58
CA HIS A 3 -3.38 17.11 -8.77
C HIS A 3 -3.88 17.35 -10.20
N THR A 4 -3.16 16.83 -11.21
CA THR A 4 -3.54 16.94 -12.61
C THR A 4 -4.84 16.19 -12.91
N LEU A 5 -5.00 14.96 -12.41
CA LEU A 5 -6.22 14.17 -12.59
C LEU A 5 -7.41 14.79 -11.84
N TYR A 6 -7.19 15.31 -10.64
CA TYR A 6 -8.23 16.03 -9.89
C TYR A 6 -8.76 17.22 -10.71
N GLN A 7 -7.86 18.04 -11.27
CA GLN A 7 -8.25 19.16 -12.13
C GLN A 7 -9.03 18.72 -13.38
N GLN A 8 -8.71 17.56 -13.97
CA GLN A 8 -9.50 17.03 -15.10
C GLN A 8 -10.91 16.60 -14.68
N ASN A 9 -11.07 16.02 -13.50
CA ASN A 9 -12.41 15.66 -12.99
C ASN A 9 -13.26 16.90 -12.70
N VAL A 10 -12.66 17.96 -12.15
CA VAL A 10 -13.35 19.25 -11.98
C VAL A 10 -13.82 19.78 -13.34
N ARG A 11 -12.98 19.74 -14.38
CA ARG A 11 -13.37 20.13 -15.75
C ARG A 11 -14.50 19.26 -16.33
N ALA A 12 -14.55 17.99 -15.97
CA ALA A 12 -15.58 17.06 -16.40
C ALA A 12 -16.90 17.23 -15.61
N ASN A 13 -16.98 18.17 -14.67
CA ASN A 13 -18.12 18.37 -13.76
C ASN A 13 -18.49 17.11 -12.97
N THR A 14 -17.49 16.31 -12.57
CA THR A 14 -17.69 15.19 -11.65
C THR A 14 -18.25 15.72 -10.33
N GLN A 15 -19.33 15.10 -9.82
CA GLN A 15 -19.83 15.39 -8.48
C GLN A 15 -18.94 14.72 -7.44
N PHE A 16 -18.49 15.48 -6.45
CA PHE A 16 -17.64 14.99 -5.38
C PHE A 16 -18.38 15.02 -4.05
N PHE A 17 -18.40 13.89 -3.37
CA PHE A 17 -18.81 13.77 -1.96
C PHE A 17 -17.53 13.58 -1.15
N VAL A 18 -16.99 14.69 -0.64
CA VAL A 18 -15.71 14.75 0.07
C VAL A 18 -15.93 14.49 1.56
N GLU A 19 -15.09 13.66 2.18
CA GLU A 19 -15.28 13.19 3.57
C GLU A 19 -16.55 12.34 3.76
N TRP A 20 -16.75 11.40 2.82
CA TRP A 20 -17.78 10.36 2.90
C TRP A 20 -17.13 8.98 2.88
N THR A 21 -17.62 8.08 3.72
CA THR A 21 -17.11 6.71 3.83
C THR A 21 -18.18 5.72 3.39
N ALA A 22 -17.94 5.03 2.28
CA ALA A 22 -18.79 3.91 1.86
C ALA A 22 -18.75 2.80 2.93
N GLN A 23 -19.91 2.27 3.29
CA GLN A 23 -20.07 1.29 4.37
C GLN A 23 -20.29 -0.12 3.82
N ASP A 24 -21.25 -0.30 2.89
CA ASP A 24 -21.53 -1.59 2.25
C ASP A 24 -22.16 -1.43 0.86
N LEU A 25 -22.14 -2.51 0.06
CA LEU A 25 -22.85 -2.60 -1.22
C LEU A 25 -24.35 -2.82 -0.98
N ILE A 26 -25.17 -2.22 -1.83
CA ILE A 26 -26.60 -2.52 -1.91
C ILE A 26 -26.80 -3.45 -3.12
N ARG A 27 -27.50 -4.56 -2.88
CA ARG A 27 -27.86 -5.53 -3.92
C ARG A 27 -29.36 -5.74 -4.02
N ASP A 28 -29.83 -6.03 -5.23
CA ASP A 28 -31.20 -6.46 -5.45
C ASP A 28 -31.36 -7.97 -5.24
N GLU A 29 -32.57 -8.49 -5.48
CA GLU A 29 -32.92 -9.90 -5.33
C GLU A 29 -32.17 -10.83 -6.31
N ASN A 30 -31.68 -10.30 -7.42
CA ASN A 30 -30.88 -11.04 -8.41
C ASN A 30 -29.39 -11.05 -8.04
N GLY A 31 -28.98 -10.26 -7.04
CA GLY A 31 -27.60 -10.09 -6.62
C GLY A 31 -26.85 -8.97 -7.35
N ASP A 32 -27.53 -8.19 -8.19
CA ASP A 32 -26.94 -7.08 -8.91
C ASP A 32 -26.62 -5.91 -7.96
N VAL A 33 -25.47 -5.27 -8.16
CA VAL A 33 -25.09 -4.09 -7.37
C VAL A 33 -25.87 -2.87 -7.85
N VAL A 34 -26.66 -2.29 -6.96
CA VAL A 34 -27.56 -1.15 -7.26
C VAL A 34 -27.22 0.12 -6.48
N GLY A 35 -26.10 0.12 -5.75
CA GLY A 35 -25.63 1.26 -4.98
C GLY A 35 -24.72 0.92 -3.81
N VAL A 36 -24.51 1.90 -2.94
CA VAL A 36 -23.83 1.75 -1.65
C VAL A 36 -24.57 2.48 -0.55
N THR A 37 -24.42 2.01 0.69
CA THR A 37 -24.61 2.84 1.87
C THR A 37 -23.32 3.62 2.12
N ALA A 38 -23.43 4.88 2.53
CA ALA A 38 -22.28 5.69 2.89
C ALA A 38 -22.62 6.61 4.05
N MET A 39 -21.61 6.92 4.86
CA MET A 39 -21.71 7.83 5.99
C MET A 39 -21.02 9.14 5.66
N GLU A 40 -21.73 10.25 5.85
CA GLU A 40 -21.14 11.59 5.84
C GLU A 40 -20.33 11.77 7.13
N MET A 41 -19.03 12.05 7.04
CA MET A 41 -18.18 12.06 8.23
C MET A 41 -18.41 13.27 9.13
N GLU A 42 -18.85 14.40 8.58
CA GLU A 42 -19.11 15.62 9.36
C GLU A 42 -20.33 15.47 10.27
N THR A 43 -21.41 14.89 9.75
CA THR A 43 -22.69 14.75 10.46
C THR A 43 -22.85 13.39 11.14
N GLY A 44 -22.16 12.35 10.65
CA GLY A 44 -22.35 10.96 11.05
C GLY A 44 -23.62 10.32 10.47
N GLU A 45 -24.34 11.02 9.60
CA GLU A 45 -25.57 10.50 9.01
C GLU A 45 -25.27 9.49 7.90
N VAL A 46 -26.15 8.49 7.79
CA VAL A 46 -26.02 7.42 6.78
C VAL A 46 -27.02 7.65 5.66
N TYR A 47 -26.51 7.57 4.44
CA TYR A 47 -27.26 7.78 3.20
C TYR A 47 -27.14 6.60 2.27
N ILE A 48 -28.07 6.55 1.31
CA ILE A 48 -28.09 5.58 0.21
C ILE A 48 -27.71 6.30 -1.08
N PHE A 49 -26.68 5.79 -1.75
CA PHE A 49 -26.30 6.21 -3.09
C PHE A 49 -26.71 5.15 -4.10
N HIS A 50 -27.84 5.38 -4.78
CA HIS A 50 -28.26 4.53 -5.88
C HIS A 50 -27.39 4.77 -7.12
N ALA A 51 -26.91 3.70 -7.72
CA ALA A 51 -26.12 3.76 -8.94
C ALA A 51 -26.34 2.51 -9.80
N LYS A 52 -26.26 2.68 -11.13
CA LYS A 52 -26.30 1.55 -12.07
C LYS A 52 -25.00 0.74 -12.09
N ALA A 53 -23.92 1.34 -11.61
CA ALA A 53 -22.60 0.73 -11.51
C ALA A 53 -21.85 1.37 -10.34
N VAL A 54 -21.11 0.56 -9.58
CA VAL A 54 -20.25 0.98 -8.48
C VAL A 54 -18.84 0.50 -8.78
N MET A 55 -17.86 1.39 -8.66
CA MET A 55 -16.45 1.07 -8.84
C MET A 55 -15.69 1.43 -7.57
N PHE A 56 -15.02 0.45 -6.96
CA PHE A 56 -14.12 0.70 -5.85
C PHE A 56 -12.71 0.98 -6.34
N ALA A 57 -12.20 2.15 -5.93
CA ALA A 57 -10.81 2.57 -6.12
C ALA A 57 -10.20 2.99 -4.77
N THR A 58 -10.46 2.20 -3.72
CA THR A 58 -10.22 2.53 -2.31
C THR A 58 -8.77 2.35 -1.84
N GLY A 59 -7.84 2.03 -2.75
CA GLY A 59 -6.46 1.67 -2.40
C GLY A 59 -6.35 0.30 -1.71
N GLY A 60 -5.20 0.04 -1.09
CA GLY A 60 -4.89 -1.22 -0.40
C GLY A 60 -5.14 -1.19 1.12
N GLY A 61 -4.81 -2.31 1.79
CA GLY A 61 -5.00 -2.52 3.24
C GLY A 61 -3.70 -2.62 4.04
N GLY A 62 -2.65 -1.88 3.67
CA GLY A 62 -1.32 -2.01 4.26
C GLY A 62 -1.21 -1.64 5.75
N ARG A 63 -2.27 -1.11 6.37
CA ARG A 63 -2.31 -0.78 7.81
C ARG A 63 -2.62 -1.95 8.73
N ILE A 64 -2.74 -3.17 8.20
CA ILE A 64 -2.71 -4.39 9.00
C ILE A 64 -1.32 -4.70 9.59
N TYR A 65 -0.25 -4.14 9.00
CA TYR A 65 1.12 -4.31 9.48
C TYR A 65 1.53 -3.18 10.41
N ALA A 66 2.29 -3.53 11.47
CA ALA A 66 2.79 -2.57 12.45
C ALA A 66 3.74 -1.51 11.83
N SER A 67 4.57 -1.92 10.86
CA SER A 67 5.43 -1.03 10.08
C SER A 67 4.97 -1.02 8.63
N SER A 68 4.64 0.15 8.10
CA SER A 68 4.07 0.30 6.77
C SER A 68 4.34 1.70 6.22
N THR A 69 4.66 1.80 4.93
CA THR A 69 4.82 3.09 4.22
C THR A 69 3.48 3.72 3.84
N ASN A 70 2.38 3.00 4.01
CA ASN A 70 1.04 3.44 3.61
C ASN A 70 0.55 4.61 4.48
N ALA A 71 -0.39 5.41 4.00
CA ALA A 71 -1.07 6.38 4.86
C ALA A 71 -1.95 5.65 5.91
N TYR A 72 -2.34 6.33 6.98
CA TYR A 72 -3.22 5.74 8.01
C TYR A 72 -4.60 5.35 7.45
N MET A 73 -5.03 5.99 6.38
CA MET A 73 -6.30 5.72 5.69
C MET A 73 -6.28 4.48 4.77
N ASN A 74 -5.14 3.78 4.61
CA ASN A 74 -5.07 2.56 3.80
C ASN A 74 -5.44 1.32 4.63
N THR A 75 -6.71 1.24 5.00
CA THR A 75 -7.30 0.24 5.89
C THR A 75 -7.99 -0.91 5.16
N GLY A 76 -8.07 -0.85 3.82
CA GLY A 76 -8.66 -1.93 3.02
C GLY A 76 -10.19 -1.93 3.00
N ASP A 77 -10.83 -0.78 3.17
CA ASP A 77 -12.29 -0.67 3.34
C ASP A 77 -13.07 -1.31 2.18
N GLY A 78 -12.71 -1.00 0.93
CA GLY A 78 -13.35 -1.60 -0.25
C GLY A 78 -13.15 -3.12 -0.35
N LEU A 79 -11.99 -3.63 0.06
CA LEU A 79 -11.73 -5.08 0.14
C LEU A 79 -12.65 -5.71 1.20
N GLY A 80 -12.80 -5.06 2.35
CA GLY A 80 -13.71 -5.47 3.42
C GLY A 80 -15.18 -5.48 2.98
N ILE A 81 -15.62 -4.45 2.25
CA ILE A 81 -16.97 -4.37 1.68
C ILE A 81 -17.22 -5.53 0.71
N CYS A 82 -16.29 -5.75 -0.22
CA CYS A 82 -16.39 -6.86 -1.18
C CYS A 82 -16.46 -8.22 -0.48
N ALA A 83 -15.60 -8.47 0.51
CA ALA A 83 -15.58 -9.71 1.27
C ALA A 83 -16.89 -9.94 2.04
N ARG A 84 -17.44 -8.92 2.71
CA ARG A 84 -18.75 -9.01 3.38
C ARG A 84 -19.89 -9.28 2.41
N ALA A 85 -19.80 -8.76 1.19
CA ALA A 85 -20.75 -9.01 0.12
C ALA A 85 -20.55 -10.38 -0.59
N GLY A 86 -19.64 -11.23 -0.09
CA GLY A 86 -19.35 -12.54 -0.68
C GLY A 86 -18.66 -12.47 -2.05
N ILE A 87 -18.07 -11.32 -2.41
CA ILE A 87 -17.23 -11.20 -3.60
C ILE A 87 -15.85 -11.77 -3.26
N PRO A 88 -15.33 -12.72 -4.04
CA PRO A 88 -14.01 -13.28 -3.79
C PRO A 88 -12.94 -12.20 -3.97
N LEU A 89 -11.96 -12.22 -3.06
CA LEU A 89 -10.72 -11.47 -3.21
C LEU A 89 -9.64 -12.42 -3.74
N GLU A 90 -8.71 -11.89 -4.50
CA GLU A 90 -7.64 -12.65 -5.16
C GLU A 90 -6.28 -12.23 -4.61
N ASP A 91 -5.37 -13.20 -4.45
CA ASP A 91 -3.95 -12.99 -4.12
C ASP A 91 -3.70 -12.18 -2.82
N MET A 92 -4.61 -12.29 -1.84
CA MET A 92 -4.58 -11.53 -0.57
C MET A 92 -3.38 -11.87 0.33
N GLU A 93 -2.69 -12.97 0.07
CA GLU A 93 -1.46 -13.37 0.75
C GLU A 93 -0.20 -12.66 0.22
N PHE A 94 -0.25 -12.05 -0.97
CA PHE A 94 0.92 -11.47 -1.62
C PHE A 94 1.17 -10.02 -1.21
N TRP A 95 1.89 -9.84 -0.10
CA TRP A 95 2.30 -8.53 0.40
C TRP A 95 3.70 -8.13 -0.07
N GLN A 96 3.82 -6.97 -0.71
CA GLN A 96 5.11 -6.41 -1.12
C GLN A 96 5.74 -5.61 0.03
N PHE A 97 6.95 -6.01 0.44
CA PHE A 97 7.78 -5.24 1.36
C PHE A 97 8.77 -4.40 0.56
N HIS A 98 8.68 -3.08 0.68
CA HIS A 98 9.63 -2.18 0.04
C HIS A 98 10.98 -2.23 0.78
N PRO A 99 12.12 -2.43 0.09
CA PRO A 99 13.41 -2.62 0.75
C PRO A 99 13.84 -1.43 1.62
N THR A 100 13.66 -0.21 1.10
CA THR A 100 14.19 1.01 1.71
C THR A 100 13.09 1.85 2.36
N GLY A 101 12.50 1.33 3.44
CA GLY A 101 11.71 2.14 4.38
C GLY A 101 12.60 2.71 5.49
N VAL A 102 12.44 4.00 5.83
CA VAL A 102 13.18 4.62 6.95
C VAL A 102 12.89 3.85 8.23
N ALA A 103 13.94 3.34 8.87
CA ALA A 103 13.82 2.59 10.11
C ALA A 103 13.08 3.39 11.19
N GLY A 104 12.15 2.73 11.90
CA GLY A 104 11.28 3.35 12.90
C GLY A 104 10.11 4.14 12.30
N ALA A 105 10.39 5.13 11.45
CA ALA A 105 9.35 6.02 10.90
C ALA A 105 8.49 5.38 9.80
N GLY A 106 9.03 4.40 9.06
CA GLY A 106 8.34 3.74 7.94
C GLY A 106 8.18 4.62 6.70
N VAL A 107 8.79 5.81 6.63
CA VAL A 107 8.71 6.68 5.45
C VAL A 107 9.45 6.04 4.28
N LEU A 108 8.87 6.10 3.09
CA LEU A 108 9.46 5.54 1.88
C LEU A 108 10.72 6.32 1.48
N ILE A 109 11.84 5.62 1.27
CA ILE A 109 12.94 6.10 0.44
C ILE A 109 12.75 5.50 -0.95
N THR A 110 12.65 6.36 -1.96
CA THR A 110 12.40 5.92 -3.34
C THR A 110 13.46 4.94 -3.83
N GLU A 111 13.01 3.90 -4.54
CA GLU A 111 13.87 2.99 -5.29
C GLU A 111 14.76 3.73 -6.30
N GLY A 112 14.36 4.93 -6.73
CA GLY A 112 15.20 5.82 -7.52
C GLY A 112 16.56 6.12 -6.88
N VAL A 113 16.69 6.08 -5.54
CA VAL A 113 18.01 6.23 -4.90
C VAL A 113 18.96 5.12 -5.34
N ARG A 114 18.52 3.87 -5.39
CA ARG A 114 19.31 2.74 -5.91
C ARG A 114 19.49 2.83 -7.42
N GLY A 115 18.44 3.25 -8.14
CA GLY A 115 18.46 3.51 -9.58
C GLY A 115 19.55 4.50 -10.00
N GLU A 116 19.75 5.55 -9.20
CA GLU A 116 20.73 6.61 -9.40
C GLU A 116 22.10 6.31 -8.77
N GLY A 117 22.36 5.05 -8.39
CA GLY A 117 23.68 4.58 -7.93
C GLY A 117 23.85 4.45 -6.42
N GLY A 118 22.80 4.64 -5.63
CA GLY A 118 22.79 4.30 -4.21
C GLY A 118 23.05 2.81 -3.98
N ILE A 119 23.78 2.48 -2.92
CA ILE A 119 24.19 1.13 -2.57
C ILE A 119 23.72 0.76 -1.17
N LEU A 120 23.40 -0.51 -0.95
CA LEU A 120 23.06 -1.04 0.36
C LEU A 120 24.31 -1.61 1.04
N LEU A 121 24.51 -1.24 2.30
CA LEU A 121 25.64 -1.65 3.14
C LEU A 121 25.17 -2.31 4.43
N ASN A 122 25.88 -3.35 4.86
CA ASN A 122 25.69 -3.94 6.19
C ASN A 122 26.56 -3.25 7.24
N ALA A 123 26.51 -3.72 8.49
CA ALA A 123 27.24 -3.11 9.60
C ALA A 123 28.78 -3.15 9.45
N ASP A 124 29.28 -4.04 8.60
CA ASP A 124 30.71 -4.21 8.33
C ASP A 124 31.17 -3.34 7.14
N GLY A 125 30.25 -2.59 6.51
CA GLY A 125 30.53 -1.78 5.33
C GLY A 125 30.59 -2.58 4.03
N GLU A 126 30.14 -3.84 4.02
CA GLU A 126 30.05 -4.67 2.82
C GLU A 126 28.86 -4.24 1.96
N ARG A 127 29.08 -4.07 0.66
CA ARG A 127 28.01 -3.99 -0.34
C ARG A 127 27.41 -5.37 -0.61
N PHE A 128 26.64 -5.86 0.35
CA PHE A 128 26.20 -7.25 0.41
C PHE A 128 25.37 -7.70 -0.80
N MET A 129 24.70 -6.80 -1.52
CA MET A 129 23.91 -7.16 -2.71
C MET A 129 24.76 -7.74 -3.85
N GLU A 130 26.08 -7.50 -3.88
CA GLU A 130 26.98 -8.16 -4.84
C GLU A 130 27.06 -9.68 -4.63
N ARG A 131 26.83 -10.15 -3.39
CA ARG A 131 26.79 -11.57 -3.04
C ARG A 131 25.44 -12.22 -3.36
N TYR A 132 24.33 -11.52 -3.12
CA TYR A 132 22.98 -12.08 -3.33
C TYR A 132 22.49 -11.97 -4.79
N ALA A 133 22.89 -10.92 -5.51
CA ALA A 133 22.50 -10.70 -6.90
C ALA A 133 23.68 -10.17 -7.74
N PRO A 134 24.65 -11.01 -8.12
CA PRO A 134 25.92 -10.56 -8.71
C PRO A 134 25.77 -9.66 -9.95
N THR A 135 24.76 -9.95 -10.80
CA THR A 135 24.52 -9.22 -12.05
C THR A 135 23.89 -7.85 -11.81
N VAL A 136 22.76 -7.81 -11.09
CA VAL A 136 21.90 -6.61 -10.96
C VAL A 136 22.10 -5.86 -9.64
N LYS A 137 22.73 -6.49 -8.65
CA LYS A 137 23.08 -5.93 -7.34
C LYS A 137 21.86 -5.27 -6.68
N ASP A 138 21.98 -4.00 -6.30
CA ASP A 138 20.96 -3.20 -5.65
C ASP A 138 19.70 -2.99 -6.53
N LEU A 139 19.77 -3.28 -7.83
CA LEU A 139 18.64 -3.21 -8.77
C LEU A 139 17.92 -4.56 -8.98
N ALA A 140 18.21 -5.56 -8.14
CA ALA A 140 17.40 -6.77 -8.09
C ALA A 140 15.93 -6.45 -7.76
N SER A 141 15.04 -7.41 -8.04
CA SER A 141 13.62 -7.27 -7.71
C SER A 141 13.42 -7.03 -6.21
N ARG A 142 12.36 -6.31 -5.86
CA ARG A 142 12.10 -5.88 -4.48
C ARG A 142 12.06 -7.04 -3.49
N ASP A 143 11.49 -8.16 -3.89
CA ASP A 143 11.42 -9.36 -3.05
C ASP A 143 12.81 -9.94 -2.77
N VAL A 144 13.73 -9.93 -3.75
CA VAL A 144 15.12 -10.38 -3.59
C VAL A 144 15.88 -9.47 -2.66
N VAL A 145 15.80 -8.15 -2.87
CA VAL A 145 16.50 -7.16 -2.03
C VAL A 145 15.99 -7.21 -0.59
N SER A 146 14.67 -7.23 -0.39
CA SER A 146 14.07 -7.30 0.95
C SER A 146 14.45 -8.59 1.69
N ARG A 147 14.51 -9.75 1.01
CA ARG A 147 14.99 -11.00 1.62
C ARG A 147 16.48 -10.96 1.97
N ALA A 148 17.32 -10.39 1.10
CA ALA A 148 18.75 -10.25 1.36
C ALA A 148 19.01 -9.35 2.59
N MET A 149 18.31 -8.22 2.67
CA MET A 149 18.37 -7.32 3.83
C MET A 149 17.96 -8.01 5.13
N ALA A 150 16.88 -8.80 5.11
CA ALA A 150 16.45 -9.58 6.26
C ALA A 150 17.50 -10.62 6.67
N MET A 151 18.13 -11.30 5.70
CA MET A 151 19.19 -12.28 5.98
C MET A 151 20.41 -11.63 6.62
N GLU A 152 20.85 -10.46 6.14
CA GLU A 152 21.97 -9.71 6.76
C GLU A 152 21.67 -9.39 8.23
N ILE A 153 20.44 -9.00 8.55
CA ILE A 153 20.00 -8.73 9.92
C ILE A 153 20.00 -10.04 10.75
N TYR A 154 19.40 -11.11 10.23
CA TYR A 154 19.32 -12.40 10.94
C TYR A 154 20.69 -13.03 11.22
N GLU A 155 21.64 -12.84 10.32
CA GLU A 155 23.02 -13.32 10.49
C GLU A 155 23.88 -12.37 11.33
N GLY A 156 23.28 -11.36 11.96
CA GLY A 156 23.95 -10.48 12.92
C GLY A 156 24.82 -9.38 12.29
N ARG A 157 24.65 -9.12 11.00
CA ARG A 157 25.29 -8.03 10.24
C ARG A 157 24.37 -6.81 10.06
N GLY A 158 23.25 -6.77 10.77
CA GLY A 158 22.39 -5.59 10.86
C GLY A 158 23.10 -4.41 11.55
N CYS A 159 22.72 -3.21 11.14
CA CYS A 159 23.21 -1.92 11.61
C CYS A 159 22.46 -1.44 12.88
N GLY A 160 23.03 -0.41 13.53
CA GLY A 160 22.47 0.19 14.75
C GLY A 160 22.75 -0.60 16.03
N LYS A 161 22.43 -0.01 17.20
CA LYS A 161 22.76 -0.60 18.51
C LYS A 161 22.14 -1.98 18.72
N THR A 162 20.97 -2.21 18.15
CA THR A 162 20.23 -3.48 18.26
C THR A 162 20.48 -4.42 17.08
N LYS A 163 21.25 -4.00 16.07
CA LYS A 163 21.48 -4.75 14.82
C LYS A 163 20.21 -5.17 14.08
N THR A 164 19.16 -4.35 14.14
CA THR A 164 17.83 -4.67 13.58
C THR A 164 17.52 -3.94 12.27
N THR A 165 18.47 -3.22 11.68
CA THR A 165 18.28 -2.46 10.45
C THR A 165 19.37 -2.78 9.43
N SER A 166 19.17 -2.46 8.15
CA SER A 166 20.22 -2.39 7.12
C SER A 166 20.13 -1.00 6.47
N TYR A 167 21.26 -0.45 6.03
CA TYR A 167 21.35 0.90 5.44
C TYR A 167 21.58 0.83 3.93
#